data_AF-N9T8T3-F1
#
_entry.id   AF-N9T8T3-F1
#
_cell.length_a   1.000
_cell.length_b   1.000
_cell.length_c   1.000
_cell.angle_alpha   90.00
_cell.angle_beta   90.00
_cell.angle_gamma   90.00
#
_symmetry.space_group_name_H-M   'P 1'
#
loop_
_entity.id
_entity.type
_entity.pdbx_description
1 polymer ?
#
loop_
_entity_poly.entity_id
_entity_poly.type
_entity_poly.pdbx_seq_one_letter_code
_entity_poly.pdbx_strand_id
1 'polypeptide(L)' 'MLKVNELIAKSKNGTEIIVSLIPLNKMQNTRQGFKEIEVGKRVLLESGIEVDLNLDGRTFYTSLNQLFKLNHKVI' A
#
# COMPACT_ATOMS: atom_id res chain seq x y z
N MET A 1 -11.72 -2.94 -17.00
CA MET A 1 -11.34 -1.56 -16.63
C MET A 1 -10.98 -1.60 -15.16
N LEU A 2 -9.72 -1.35 -14.80
CA LEU A 2 -9.31 -1.29 -13.39
C LEU A 2 -10.08 -0.14 -12.72
N LYS A 3 -10.55 -0.34 -11.48
CA LYS A 3 -11.15 0.75 -10.69
C LYS A 3 -10.10 1.83 -10.45
N VAL A 4 -10.53 3.05 -10.15
CA VAL A 4 -9.66 4.25 -10.03
C VAL A 4 -8.45 4.06 -9.09
N ASN A 5 -8.50 3.10 -8.17
CA ASN A 5 -7.43 2.83 -7.19
C ASN A 5 -6.74 1.46 -7.35
N GLU A 6 -7.04 0.71 -8.41
CA GLU A 6 -6.42 -0.58 -8.68
C GLU A 6 -5.12 -0.41 -9.49
N LEU A 7 -4.04 -1.04 -9.04
CA LEU A 7 -2.72 -1.01 -9.65
C LEU A 7 -2.21 -2.42 -9.89
N ILE A 8 -1.29 -2.55 -10.85
CA ILE A 8 -0.53 -3.79 -11.07
C ILE A 8 0.78 -3.68 -10.29
N ALA A 9 1.04 -4.68 -9.44
CA ALA A 9 2.31 -4.85 -8.75
C ALA A 9 3.06 -6.06 -9.33
N LYS A 10 4.37 -5.94 -9.50
CA LYS A 10 5.22 -6.96 -10.12
C LYS A 10 6.29 -7.45 -9.17
N SER A 11 6.49 -8.76 -9.11
CA SER A 11 7.58 -9.40 -8.39
C SER A 11 8.83 -9.54 -9.26
N LYS A 12 9.97 -9.89 -8.64
CA LYS A 12 11.25 -10.09 -9.36
C LYS A 12 11.19 -11.26 -10.36
N ASN A 13 10.40 -12.30 -10.08
CA ASN A 13 10.23 -13.45 -10.98
C ASN A 13 9.17 -13.23 -12.08
N GLY A 14 8.60 -12.03 -12.17
CA GLY A 14 7.67 -11.65 -13.24
C GLY A 14 6.19 -11.88 -12.92
N THR A 15 5.85 -12.43 -11.76
CA THR A 15 4.45 -12.51 -11.30
C THR A 15 3.87 -11.11 -11.16
N GLU A 16 2.68 -10.92 -11.71
CA GLU A 16 1.91 -9.69 -11.61
C GLU A 16 0.63 -9.97 -10.83
N ILE A 17 0.26 -9.04 -9.96
CA ILE A 17 -0.96 -9.10 -9.16
C ILE A 17 -1.69 -7.76 -9.25
N ILE A 18 -3.02 -7.80 -9.17
CA ILE A 18 -3.85 -6.60 -9.02
C ILE A 18 -3.97 -6.31 -7.53
N VAL A 19 -3.76 -5.06 -7.16
CA VAL A 19 -3.89 -4.57 -5.79
C VAL A 19 -4.63 -3.25 -5.77
N SER A 20 -5.21 -2.89 -4.62
CA SER A 20 -5.80 -1.56 -4.40
C SER A 20 -4.91 -0.70 -3.51
N LEU A 21 -4.87 0.60 -3.75
CA LEU A 21 -4.31 1.56 -2.79
C LEU A 21 -5.38 2.07 -1.84
N ILE A 22 -5.08 2.04 -0.55
CA ILE A 22 -5.92 2.56 0.52
C ILE A 22 -5.11 3.53 1.41
N PRO A 23 -5.76 4.50 2.08
CA PRO A 23 -5.06 5.42 2.97
C PRO A 23 -4.48 4.70 4.20
N LEU A 24 -3.27 5.08 4.60
CA LEU A 24 -2.69 4.74 5.90
C LEU A 24 -3.06 5.83 6.88
N ASN A 25 -4.07 5.58 7.69
CA ASN A 25 -4.45 6.51 8.74
C ASN A 25 -3.76 6.18 10.06
N LYS A 26 -3.29 7.21 10.77
CA LYS A 26 -2.80 7.09 12.14
C LYS A 26 -3.44 8.14 13.02
N MET A 27 -3.67 7.76 14.27
CA MET A 27 -4.07 8.69 15.32
C MET A 27 -2.88 9.59 15.67
N GLN A 28 -3.09 10.91 15.62
CA GLN A 28 -2.11 11.92 15.95
C GLN A 28 -2.59 12.79 17.10
N ASN A 29 -1.65 13.17 17.99
CA ASN A 29 -1.89 14.15 19.03
C ASN A 29 -1.99 15.55 18.43
N THR A 30 -3.00 16.30 18.86
CA THR A 30 -3.23 17.71 18.50
C THR A 30 -3.46 18.53 19.76
N ARG A 31 -3.43 19.86 19.65
CA ARG A 31 -3.70 20.76 20.80
C ARG A 31 -5.14 20.61 21.32
N GLN A 32 -6.04 20.04 20.52
CA GLN A 32 -7.46 19.84 20.84
C GLN A 32 -7.81 18.38 21.15
N GLY A 33 -6.81 17.49 21.31
CA GLY A 33 -7.02 16.05 21.54
C GLY A 33 -6.46 15.19 20.41
N PHE A 34 -7.09 14.07 20.10
CA PHE A 34 -6.62 13.14 19.07
C PHE A 34 -7.38 13.32 17.76
N LYS A 35 -6.66 13.24 16.63
CA LYS A 35 -7.26 13.22 15.29
C LYS A 35 -6.66 12.11 14.46
N GLU A 36 -7.50 11.39 13.72
CA GLU A 36 -7.06 10.47 12.69
C GLU A 36 -6.64 11.24 11.44
N ILE A 37 -5.41 11.01 10.99
CA ILE A 37 -4.81 11.71 9.85
C ILE A 37 -4.22 10.67 8.90
N GLU A 38 -4.46 10.86 7.61
CA GLU A 38 -3.77 10.10 6.57
C GLU A 38 -2.28 10.47 6.57
N VAL A 39 -1.41 9.51 6.88
CA VAL A 39 0.05 9.68 6.94
C VAL A 39 0.77 8.98 5.79
N GLY A 40 0.03 8.35 4.89
CA GLY A 40 0.57 7.67 3.72
C GLY A 40 -0.46 6.78 3.04
N LYS A 41 0.03 5.81 2.26
CA LYS A 41 -0.79 4.79 1.61
C LYS A 41 -0.36 3.40 2.06
N ARG A 42 -1.25 2.43 1.91
CA ARG A 42 -1.01 0.99 2.05
C ARG A 42 -1.69 0.24 0.90
N VAL A 43 -1.29 -1.01 0.73
CA VAL A 43 -1.77 -1.88 -0.33
C VAL A 43 -2.78 -2.86 0.25
N LEU A 44 -3.93 -2.97 -0.41
CA LEU A 44 -4.95 -3.98 -0.15
C LEU A 44 -4.84 -5.06 -1.23
N LEU A 45 -4.56 -6.29 -0.80
CA LEU A 45 -4.51 -7.46 -1.68
C LEU A 45 -5.94 -7.92 -2.03
N GLU A 46 -6.09 -8.65 -3.13
CA GLU A 46 -7.38 -9.25 -3.52
C GLU A 46 -7.97 -10.17 -2.43
N SER A 47 -7.11 -10.77 -1.60
CA SER A 47 -7.51 -11.56 -0.43
C SER A 47 -8.13 -10.74 0.70
N GLY A 48 -8.10 -9.41 0.63
CA GLY A 48 -8.55 -8.51 1.70
C GLY A 48 -7.47 -8.18 2.75
N ILE A 49 -6.25 -8.71 2.59
CA ILE A 49 -5.13 -8.41 3.50
C ILE A 49 -4.56 -7.02 3.20
N GLU A 50 -4.42 -6.20 4.23
CA GLU A 50 -3.70 -4.93 4.17
C GLU A 50 -2.20 -5.16 4.43
N VAL A 51 -1.36 -4.59 3.57
CA VAL A 51 0.09 -4.62 3.69
C VAL A 51 0.65 -3.21 3.57
N ASP A 52 1.56 -2.86 4.48
CA ASP A 52 2.22 -1.57 4.47
C ASP A 52 3.26 -1.49 3.35
N LEU A 53 3.39 -0.29 2.77
CA LEU A 53 4.48 0.02 1.85
C LEU A 53 5.79 0.16 2.61
N ASN A 54 6.88 -0.27 1.98
CA ASN A 54 8.24 0.02 2.44
C ASN A 54 8.54 1.53 2.31
N LEU A 55 9.63 1.97 2.94
CA LEU A 55 10.07 3.39 2.95
C LEU A 55 10.31 3.98 1.56
N ASP A 56 10.52 3.16 0.53
CA ASP A 56 10.67 3.62 -0.85
C ASP A 56 9.33 4.05 -1.50
N GLY A 57 8.20 3.81 -0.83
CA GLY A 57 6.87 4.25 -1.23
C GLY A 57 6.31 3.55 -2.47
N ARG A 58 6.87 2.40 -2.85
CA ARG A 58 6.43 1.63 -4.03
C ARG A 58 6.62 0.13 -3.92
N THR A 59 7.41 -0.36 -2.98
CA THR A 59 7.55 -1.80 -2.73
C THR A 59 6.84 -2.24 -1.47
N PHE A 60 6.43 -3.50 -1.41
CA PHE A 60 5.77 -4.12 -0.27
C PHE A 60 5.97 -5.63 -0.30
N TYR A 61 5.78 -6.29 0.84
CA TYR A 61 5.85 -7.75 0.95
C TYR A 61 4.45 -8.32 1.14
N THR A 62 4.09 -9.35 0.37
CA THR A 62 2.84 -10.11 0.60
C THR A 62 3.03 -11.25 1.58
N SER A 63 4.27 -11.73 1.74
CA SER A 63 4.70 -12.74 2.69
C SER A 63 6.23 -12.69 2.86
N LEU A 64 6.79 -13.57 3.70
CA LEU A 64 8.24 -13.66 3.90
C LEU A 64 8.96 -13.87 2.56
N ASN A 65 9.91 -12.98 2.24
CA ASN A 65 10.69 -12.99 1.00
C ASN A 65 9.89 -12.81 -0.31
N GLN A 66 8.60 -12.42 -0.23
CA GLN A 66 7.76 -12.22 -1.41
C GLN A 66 7.53 -10.72 -1.68
N LEU A 67 8.54 -10.08 -2.27
CA LEU A 67 8.54 -8.65 -2.60
C LEU A 67 7.79 -8.38 -3.92
N PHE A 68 6.89 -7.41 -3.88
CA PHE A 68 6.24 -6.81 -5.05
C PHE A 68 6.56 -5.32 -5.15
N LYS A 69 6.44 -4.80 -6.37
CA LYS A 69 6.75 -3.40 -6.70
C LYS A 69 5.69 -2.80 -7.61
N LEU A 70 5.22 -1.60 -7.24
CA LEU A 70 4.40 -0.74 -8.07
C LEU A 70 5.26 -0.04 -9.15
N ASN A 71 4.64 0.28 -10.29
CA ASN A 71 5.33 0.94 -11.40
C ASN A 71 5.72 2.41 -11.10
N HIS A 72 5.10 3.05 -10.10
CA HIS A 72 5.42 4.40 -9.64
C HIS A 72 5.37 4.50 -8.11
N LYS A 73 5.90 5.61 -7.57
CA LYS A 73 5.84 5.93 -6.14
C LYS A 73 4.48 6.55 -5.81
N VAL A 74 3.90 6.18 -4.68
CA VAL A 74 2.53 6.55 -4.30
C VAL A 74 2.44 7.33 -2.97
N ILE A 75 3.61 7.65 -2.38
CA ILE A 75 3.82 8.47 -1.18
C ILE A 75 4.93 9.48 -1.47
#